data_AF-A0AA35M8U1-F1
#
_entry.id   AF-A0AA35M8U1-F1
#
_cell.length_a   1.000
_cell.length_b   1.000
_cell.length_c   1.000
_cell.angle_alpha   90.00
_cell.angle_beta   90.00
_cell.angle_gamma   90.00
#
_symmetry.space_group_name_H-M   'P 1'
#
loop_
_entity.id
_entity.type
_entity.pdbx_description
1 polymer ?
#
loop_
_entity_poly.entity_id
_entity_poly.type
_entity_poly.pdbx_seq_one_letter_code
_entity_poly.pdbx_strand_id
1 'polypeptide(L)'
;MSLHEYLQPVNYSQALATSSFDPFDTLPLKMSPQSKHLLQYFQDLNIFGTCPEATETRCFSAILHSPAALRDVLLVSGMHYVINTKDTKTYNSTFLFHKIETIRQINERLRNKKTEQLMDVTRRIVTLCLVECTLGNQAIAETHFEGLIAFLCTYQSADERHDTQAPLNEELTYRYLIL
;
A
#
# COMPACT_ATOMS: atom_id res chain seq x y z
N MET A 1 -28.44 -29.25 26.15
CA MET A 1 -28.09 -29.06 27.57
C MET A 1 -26.95 -28.06 27.61
N SER A 2 -27.16 -26.96 28.33
CA SER A 2 -26.41 -25.69 28.31
C SER A 2 -25.01 -25.80 28.93
N LEU A 3 -24.07 -24.99 28.44
CA LEU A 3 -23.04 -24.32 29.24
C LEU A 3 -22.86 -22.91 28.68
N HIS A 4 -23.65 -22.00 29.26
CA HIS A 4 -23.44 -20.56 29.26
C HIS A 4 -22.36 -20.23 30.33
N GLU A 5 -21.82 -19.01 30.30
CA GLU A 5 -20.75 -18.45 31.16
C GLU A 5 -19.32 -18.78 30.66
N TYR A 6 -18.44 -17.84 30.30
CA TYR A 6 -18.17 -16.52 30.89
C TYR A 6 -17.80 -15.50 29.80
N LEU A 7 -18.57 -14.42 29.72
CA LEU A 7 -18.06 -13.11 29.34
C LEU A 7 -17.49 -12.46 30.61
N GLN A 8 -16.20 -12.14 30.60
CA GLN A 8 -15.65 -11.03 31.36
C GLN A 8 -14.86 -10.16 30.38
N PRO A 9 -15.15 -8.85 30.30
CA PRO A 9 -14.37 -7.92 29.48
C PRO A 9 -13.00 -7.76 30.14
N VAL A 10 -11.93 -8.00 29.39
CA VAL A 10 -10.60 -7.65 29.87
C VAL A 10 -10.53 -6.13 29.94
N ASN A 11 -10.73 -5.63 31.16
CA ASN A 11 -10.66 -4.23 31.51
C ASN A 11 -9.17 -3.84 31.58
N TYR A 12 -8.55 -3.65 30.41
CA TYR A 12 -7.30 -2.90 30.33
C TYR A 12 -7.66 -1.41 30.47
N SER A 13 -7.70 -1.00 31.73
CA SER A 13 -7.58 0.36 32.22
C SER A 13 -6.91 1.30 31.21
N GLN A 14 -7.67 2.25 30.67
CA GLN A 14 -7.42 3.71 30.58
C GLN A 14 -5.99 4.27 30.77
N ALA A 15 -4.95 3.57 30.36
CA ALA A 15 -3.56 4.03 30.40
C ALA A 15 -3.04 4.11 28.96
N LEU A 16 -2.90 5.35 28.48
CA LEU A 16 -2.45 5.79 27.16
C LEU A 16 -3.55 5.97 26.10
N ALA A 17 -4.54 6.79 26.42
CA ALA A 17 -4.93 7.79 25.43
C ALA A 17 -3.64 8.51 24.95
N THR A 18 -3.42 8.55 23.64
CA THR A 18 -2.24 9.11 22.95
C THR A 18 -0.93 8.32 23.04
N SER A 19 -0.91 7.05 22.64
CA SER A 19 0.34 6.49 22.08
C SER A 19 0.55 7.07 20.68
N SER A 20 1.06 8.31 20.61
CA SER A 20 1.51 8.88 19.35
C SER A 20 2.63 7.99 18.85
N PHE A 21 2.33 7.14 17.86
CA PHE A 21 3.26 6.23 17.21
C PHE A 21 4.49 6.97 16.65
N ASP A 22 4.30 8.26 16.39
CA ASP A 22 5.34 9.20 16.08
C ASP A 22 5.20 10.41 17.02
N PRO A 23 5.65 10.29 18.28
CA PRO A 23 5.43 11.33 19.29
C PRO A 23 6.23 12.61 18.99
N PHE A 24 7.21 12.51 18.10
CA PHE A 24 8.11 13.58 17.72
C PHE A 24 7.97 14.00 16.24
N ASP A 25 6.96 13.51 15.52
CA ASP A 25 6.73 13.79 14.09
C ASP A 25 8.00 13.58 13.21
N THR A 26 8.68 12.47 13.44
CA THR A 26 9.95 12.05 12.80
C THR A 26 9.76 11.17 11.56
N LEU A 27 8.53 10.73 11.26
CA LEU A 27 8.27 9.94 10.06
C LEU A 27 8.61 10.74 8.78
N PRO A 28 9.08 10.07 7.72
CA PRO A 28 9.52 10.75 6.48
C PRO A 28 8.36 11.37 5.69
N LEU A 29 7.11 11.15 6.12
CA LEU A 29 5.91 11.73 5.55
C LEU A 29 5.14 12.45 6.65
N LYS A 30 4.93 13.76 6.48
CA LYS A 30 4.05 14.53 7.36
C LYS A 30 2.62 14.02 7.21
N MET A 31 2.08 13.41 8.25
CA MET A 31 0.78 12.73 8.22
C MET A 31 -0.36 13.58 8.80
N SER A 32 -1.52 13.53 8.14
CA SER A 32 -2.78 13.97 8.74
C SER A 32 -3.19 13.02 9.87
N PRO A 33 -4.08 13.44 10.81
CA PRO A 33 -4.60 12.54 11.84
C PRO A 33 -5.22 11.25 11.27
N GLN A 34 -5.93 11.36 10.15
CA GLN A 34 -6.51 10.23 9.44
C GLN A 34 -5.47 9.27 8.85
N SER A 35 -4.34 9.81 8.34
CA SER A 35 -3.23 8.97 7.88
C SER A 35 -2.57 8.22 9.04
N LYS A 36 -2.39 8.88 10.19
CA LYS A 36 -1.87 8.23 11.42
C LYS A 36 -2.80 7.10 11.88
N HIS A 37 -4.11 7.33 11.83
CA HIS A 37 -5.08 6.30 12.19
C HIS A 37 -5.09 5.12 11.21
N LEU A 38 -4.95 5.34 9.90
CA LEU A 38 -4.80 4.23 8.93
C LEU A 38 -3.50 3.45 9.13
N LEU A 39 -2.42 4.12 9.53
CA LEU A 39 -1.17 3.44 9.85
C LEU A 39 -1.29 2.58 11.11
N GLN A 40 -1.97 3.08 12.14
CA GLN A 40 -2.28 2.29 13.35
C GLN A 40 -3.17 1.09 12.98
N TYR A 41 -4.22 1.33 12.20
CA TYR A 41 -5.08 0.27 11.69
C TYR A 41 -4.28 -0.83 10.98
N PHE A 42 -3.31 -0.46 10.11
CA PHE A 42 -2.43 -1.43 9.44
C PHE A 42 -1.67 -2.34 10.40
N GLN A 43 -1.16 -1.78 11.51
CA GLN A 43 -0.41 -2.54 12.51
C GLN A 43 -1.32 -3.54 13.20
N ASP A 44 -2.54 -3.13 13.53
CA ASP A 44 -3.53 -3.99 14.20
C ASP A 44 -3.99 -5.17 13.32
N LEU A 45 -3.84 -5.07 11.99
CA LEU A 45 -4.17 -6.17 11.07
C LEU A 45 -3.26 -7.39 11.20
N ASN A 46 -2.12 -7.27 11.88
CA ASN A 46 -1.12 -8.34 12.06
C ASN A 46 -0.84 -9.10 10.75
N ILE A 47 -0.66 -8.36 9.64
CA ILE A 47 -0.47 -8.94 8.29
C ILE A 47 0.79 -9.83 8.25
N PHE A 48 1.75 -9.59 9.14
CA PHE A 48 2.98 -10.37 9.27
C PHE A 48 2.88 -11.51 10.29
N GLY A 49 1.71 -11.84 10.83
CA GLY A 49 1.57 -12.81 11.93
C GLY A 49 2.06 -14.25 11.64
N THR A 50 2.41 -14.56 10.38
CA THR A 50 3.04 -15.82 9.96
C THR A 50 4.56 -15.71 9.74
N CYS A 51 5.12 -14.51 9.78
CA CYS A 51 6.54 -14.24 9.65
C CYS A 51 7.25 -14.35 11.01
N PRO A 52 8.55 -14.69 11.02
CA PRO A 52 9.37 -14.53 12.21
C PRO A 52 9.36 -13.07 12.69
N GLU A 53 9.25 -12.85 14.00
CA GLU A 53 9.16 -11.53 14.65
C GLU A 53 10.30 -10.57 14.23
N ALA A 54 11.51 -11.11 14.05
CA ALA A 54 12.67 -10.34 13.57
C ALA A 54 12.50 -9.85 12.12
N THR A 55 11.83 -10.63 11.28
CA THR A 55 11.54 -10.28 9.87
C THR A 55 10.44 -9.24 9.80
N GLU A 56 9.39 -9.38 10.60
CA GLU A 56 8.31 -8.39 10.73
C GLU A 56 8.85 -7.03 11.15
N THR A 57 9.64 -6.99 12.24
CA THR A 57 10.23 -5.75 12.76
C THR A 57 11.09 -5.04 11.71
N ARG A 58 11.90 -5.82 10.97
CA ARG A 58 12.78 -5.30 9.92
C ARG A 58 12.00 -4.77 8.72
N CYS A 59 10.98 -5.49 8.25
CA CYS A 59 10.11 -5.06 7.15
C CYS A 59 9.35 -3.79 7.53
N PHE A 60 8.79 -3.74 8.74
CA PHE A 60 8.08 -2.58 9.23
C PHE A 60 9.00 -1.36 9.35
N SER A 61 10.20 -1.52 9.94
CA SER A 61 11.21 -0.45 9.97
C SER A 61 11.56 0.05 8.55
N ALA A 62 11.75 -0.84 7.59
CA ALA A 62 12.03 -0.46 6.20
C ALA A 62 10.89 0.36 5.56
N ILE A 63 9.64 0.03 5.87
CA ILE A 63 8.46 0.80 5.44
C ILE A 63 8.51 2.20 6.04
N LEU A 64 8.78 2.33 7.34
CA LEU A 64 8.80 3.62 8.04
C LEU A 64 9.90 4.55 7.54
N HIS A 65 11.02 4.02 7.03
CA HIS A 65 12.10 4.82 6.47
C HIS A 65 11.90 5.18 4.98
N SER A 66 10.89 4.60 4.32
CA SER A 66 10.59 4.86 2.91
C SER A 66 9.28 5.63 2.78
N PRO A 67 9.30 6.95 2.50
CA PRO A 67 8.07 7.70 2.32
C PRO A 67 7.22 7.19 1.15
N ALA A 68 7.83 6.50 0.18
CA ALA A 68 7.13 5.86 -0.92
C ALA A 68 6.40 4.59 -0.44
N ALA A 69 7.06 3.71 0.32
CA ALA A 69 6.45 2.49 0.86
C ALA A 69 5.36 2.82 1.89
N LEU A 70 5.59 3.85 2.70
CA LEU A 70 4.63 4.33 3.69
C LEU A 70 3.31 4.80 3.04
N ARG A 71 3.37 5.44 1.87
CA ARG A 71 2.16 5.77 1.09
C ARG A 71 1.43 4.54 0.58
N ASP A 72 2.18 3.56 0.08
CA ASP A 72 1.60 2.30 -0.42
C ASP A 72 0.84 1.60 0.72
N VAL A 73 1.42 1.56 1.92
CA VAL A 73 0.77 1.06 3.14
C VAL A 73 -0.51 1.82 3.45
N LEU A 74 -0.51 3.16 3.43
CA LEU A 74 -1.71 3.94 3.73
C LEU A 74 -2.84 3.68 2.73
N LEU A 75 -2.52 3.55 1.44
CA LEU A 75 -3.49 3.24 0.39
C LEU A 75 -4.07 1.83 0.56
N VAL A 76 -3.23 0.83 0.81
CA VAL A 76 -3.66 -0.56 1.02
C VAL A 76 -4.49 -0.68 2.31
N SER A 77 -4.10 0.01 3.37
CA SER A 77 -4.82 0.00 4.65
C SER A 77 -6.19 0.64 4.52
N GLY A 78 -6.27 1.78 3.82
CA GLY A 78 -7.55 2.41 3.48
C GLY A 78 -8.42 1.47 2.65
N MET A 79 -7.85 0.84 1.63
CA MET A 79 -8.57 -0.11 0.77
C MET A 79 -9.15 -1.27 1.59
N HIS A 80 -8.34 -1.87 2.46
CA HIS A 80 -8.75 -2.94 3.37
C HIS A 80 -9.87 -2.48 4.32
N TYR A 81 -9.76 -1.27 4.88
CA TYR A 81 -10.81 -0.68 5.70
C TYR A 81 -12.14 -0.57 4.94
N VAL A 82 -12.13 -0.03 3.72
CA VAL A 82 -13.33 0.10 2.88
C VAL A 82 -13.94 -1.26 2.57
N ILE A 83 -13.12 -2.27 2.24
CA ILE A 83 -13.60 -3.63 1.92
C ILE A 83 -14.37 -4.21 3.10
N ASN A 84 -13.87 -4.03 4.33
CA ASN A 84 -14.45 -4.61 5.54
C ASN A 84 -15.63 -3.83 6.10
N THR A 85 -15.58 -2.50 6.05
CA THR A 85 -16.60 -1.63 6.68
C THR A 85 -17.66 -1.14 5.69
N LYS A 86 -17.36 -1.20 4.38
CA LYS A 86 -18.12 -0.55 3.31
C LYS A 86 -18.18 0.99 3.41
N ASP A 87 -17.41 1.58 4.31
CA ASP A 87 -17.33 3.02 4.50
C ASP A 87 -16.26 3.64 3.61
N THR A 88 -16.71 4.26 2.53
CA THR A 88 -15.85 4.98 1.56
C THR A 88 -15.58 6.42 1.94
N LYS A 89 -16.26 6.97 2.96
CA LYS A 89 -16.26 8.41 3.23
C LYS A 89 -15.21 8.82 4.27
N THR A 90 -15.02 8.00 5.31
CA THR A 90 -14.15 8.36 6.46
C THR A 90 -12.74 8.78 6.05
N TYR A 91 -12.16 8.13 5.03
CA TYR A 91 -10.80 8.41 4.58
C TYR A 91 -10.70 9.07 3.20
N ASN A 92 -11.79 9.61 2.65
CA ASN A 92 -11.81 10.10 1.26
C ASN A 92 -10.72 11.16 0.98
N SER A 93 -10.56 12.14 1.87
CA SER A 93 -9.49 13.16 1.76
C SER A 93 -8.08 12.55 1.86
N THR A 94 -7.93 11.50 2.67
CA THR A 94 -6.66 10.79 2.84
C THR A 94 -6.30 10.00 1.58
N PHE A 95 -7.27 9.28 0.99
CA PHE A 95 -7.09 8.63 -0.30
C PHE A 95 -6.70 9.63 -1.38
N LEU A 96 -7.43 10.73 -1.53
CA LEU A 96 -7.17 11.72 -2.56
C LEU A 96 -5.73 12.26 -2.47
N PHE A 97 -5.30 12.63 -1.26
CA PHE A 97 -3.95 13.13 -1.04
C PHE A 97 -2.87 12.11 -1.44
N HIS A 98 -2.95 10.87 -0.95
CA HIS A 98 -1.94 9.85 -1.23
C HIS A 98 -1.97 9.35 -2.67
N LYS A 99 -3.14 9.35 -3.33
CA LYS A 99 -3.29 9.05 -4.76
C LYS A 99 -2.58 10.09 -5.61
N ILE A 100 -2.82 11.38 -5.36
CA ILE A 100 -2.19 12.49 -6.09
C ILE A 100 -0.66 12.41 -5.97
N GLU A 101 -0.14 12.21 -4.75
CA GLU A 101 1.30 12.07 -4.56
C GLU A 101 1.89 10.81 -5.23
N THR A 102 1.15 9.70 -5.21
CA THR A 102 1.58 8.48 -5.90
C THR A 102 1.65 8.70 -7.42
N ILE A 103 0.65 9.35 -8.02
CA ILE A 103 0.66 9.72 -9.45
C ILE A 103 1.84 10.64 -9.76
N ARG A 104 2.11 11.65 -8.90
CA ARG A 104 3.26 12.55 -9.08
C ARG A 104 4.58 11.78 -9.09
N GLN A 105 4.76 10.83 -8.18
CA GLN A 105 5.96 9.98 -8.10
C GLN A 105 6.10 9.05 -9.31
N ILE A 106 5.00 8.45 -9.78
CA ILE A 106 5.00 7.65 -11.01
C ILE A 106 5.47 8.52 -12.19
N ASN A 107 4.88 9.70 -12.38
CA ASN A 107 5.22 10.59 -13.48
C ASN A 107 6.68 11.07 -13.42
N GLU A 108 7.20 11.33 -12.23
CA GLU A 108 8.61 11.67 -12.02
C GLU A 108 9.55 10.53 -12.43
N ARG A 109 9.20 9.29 -12.08
CA ARG A 109 9.97 8.10 -12.47
C ARG A 109 9.91 7.83 -13.96
N LEU A 110 8.73 7.91 -14.57
CA LEU A 110 8.53 7.74 -16.01
C LEU A 110 9.37 8.73 -16.84
N ARG A 111 9.51 9.99 -16.37
CA ARG A 111 10.35 10.99 -17.03
C ARG A 111 11.83 10.65 -17.01
N ASN A 112 12.32 10.01 -15.94
CA ASN A 112 13.74 9.76 -15.72
C ASN A 112 14.25 8.49 -16.43
N LYS A 113 13.38 7.69 -17.07
CA LYS A 113 13.68 6.52 -17.93
C LYS A 113 14.72 5.52 -17.39
N LYS A 114 14.80 5.34 -16.06
CA LYS A 114 15.68 4.34 -15.46
C LYS A 114 15.00 2.97 -15.43
N THR A 115 15.58 2.01 -16.14
CA THR A 115 15.11 0.62 -16.28
C THR A 115 14.91 -0.09 -14.93
N GLU A 116 15.70 0.27 -13.90
CA GLU A 116 15.64 -0.31 -12.55
C GLU A 116 14.34 -0.02 -11.77
N GLN A 117 13.38 0.71 -12.36
CA GLN A 117 12.17 1.19 -11.67
C GLN A 117 10.88 0.48 -12.10
N LEU A 118 10.95 -0.52 -12.98
CA LEU A 118 9.79 -1.23 -13.52
C LEU A 118 8.85 -1.71 -12.41
N MET A 119 9.36 -2.50 -11.46
CA MET A 119 8.54 -3.12 -10.42
C MET A 119 7.86 -2.10 -9.52
N ASP A 120 8.56 -1.03 -9.17
CA ASP A 120 8.01 0.00 -8.32
C ASP A 120 6.91 0.80 -9.02
N VAL A 121 7.09 1.13 -10.30
CA VAL A 121 6.08 1.84 -11.08
C VAL A 121 4.87 0.94 -11.31
N THR A 122 5.09 -0.31 -11.74
CA THR A 122 4.04 -1.33 -11.90
C THR A 122 3.22 -1.50 -10.63
N ARG A 123 3.87 -1.76 -9.49
CA ARG A 123 3.20 -1.95 -8.19
C ARG A 123 2.32 -0.76 -7.83
N ARG A 124 2.79 0.47 -8.06
CA ARG A 124 2.04 1.69 -7.74
C ARG A 124 0.84 1.90 -8.66
N ILE A 125 0.97 1.64 -9.96
CA ILE A 125 -0.16 1.74 -10.90
C ILE A 125 -1.22 0.68 -10.57
N VAL A 126 -0.81 -0.56 -10.28
CA VAL A 126 -1.72 -1.62 -9.82
C VAL A 126 -2.43 -1.22 -8.52
N THR A 127 -1.70 -0.66 -7.56
CA THR A 127 -2.28 -0.19 -6.29
C THR A 127 -3.35 0.88 -6.54
N LEU A 128 -3.10 1.84 -7.43
CA LEU A 128 -4.10 2.85 -7.80
C LEU A 128 -5.33 2.22 -8.45
N CYS A 129 -5.15 1.26 -9.36
CA CYS A 129 -6.25 0.53 -10.00
C CYS A 129 -7.14 -0.17 -8.95
N LEU A 130 -6.54 -0.93 -8.03
CA LEU A 130 -7.28 -1.65 -6.98
C LEU A 130 -8.00 -0.71 -6.02
N VAL A 131 -7.37 0.41 -5.66
CA VAL A 131 -8.00 1.44 -4.82
C VAL A 131 -9.23 2.03 -5.53
N GLU A 132 -9.13 2.37 -6.82
CA GLU A 132 -10.26 2.92 -7.56
C GLU A 132 -11.40 1.91 -7.74
N CYS A 133 -11.08 0.64 -8.02
CA CYS A 133 -12.07 -0.44 -8.05
C CYS A 133 -12.81 -0.55 -6.71
N THR A 134 -12.08 -0.49 -5.60
CA THR A 134 -12.64 -0.57 -4.24
C THR A 134 -13.55 0.61 -3.91
N LEU A 135 -13.26 1.79 -4.47
CA LEU A 135 -14.07 3.00 -4.31
C LEU A 135 -15.24 3.07 -5.31
N GLY A 136 -15.36 2.11 -6.25
CA GLY A 136 -16.40 2.08 -7.28
C GLY A 136 -16.12 2.97 -8.50
N ASN A 137 -14.90 3.50 -8.64
CA ASN A 137 -14.50 4.40 -9.71
C ASN A 137 -13.98 3.63 -10.94
N GLN A 138 -14.84 2.81 -11.55
CA GLN A 138 -14.43 1.85 -12.59
C GLN A 138 -13.73 2.50 -13.79
N ALA A 139 -14.22 3.63 -14.30
CA ALA A 139 -13.59 4.32 -15.44
C ALA A 139 -12.16 4.81 -15.12
N ILE A 140 -11.91 5.22 -13.87
CA ILE A 140 -10.58 5.66 -13.44
C ILE A 140 -9.66 4.45 -13.26
N ALA A 141 -10.18 3.36 -12.70
CA ALA A 141 -9.44 2.10 -12.59
C ALA A 141 -8.99 1.58 -13.97
N GLU A 142 -9.90 1.60 -14.95
CA GLU A 142 -9.61 1.24 -16.34
C GLU A 142 -8.50 2.13 -16.94
N THR A 143 -8.57 3.44 -16.72
CA THR A 143 -7.52 4.38 -17.16
C THR A 143 -6.15 4.01 -16.56
N HIS A 144 -6.09 3.65 -15.27
CA HIS A 144 -4.85 3.19 -14.64
C HIS A 144 -4.37 1.86 -15.23
N PHE A 145 -5.28 0.93 -15.52
CA PHE A 145 -4.95 -0.35 -16.15
C PHE A 145 -4.41 -0.18 -17.57
N GLU A 146 -5.04 0.65 -18.41
CA GLU A 146 -4.54 0.99 -19.75
C GLU A 146 -3.14 1.62 -19.66
N GLY A 147 -2.94 2.54 -18.71
CA GLY A 147 -1.63 3.13 -18.45
C GLY A 147 -0.57 2.10 -18.05
N LEU A 148 -0.95 1.08 -17.27
CA LEU A 148 -0.08 -0.04 -16.92
C LEU A 148 0.32 -0.85 -18.15
N ILE A 149 -0.63 -1.22 -18.99
CA ILE A 149 -0.36 -1.99 -20.22
C ILE A 149 0.59 -1.21 -21.14
N ALA A 150 0.31 0.08 -21.38
CA ALA A 150 1.18 0.92 -22.20
C ALA A 150 2.61 1.02 -21.63
N PHE A 151 2.74 1.12 -20.30
CA PHE A 151 4.04 1.13 -19.63
C PHE A 151 4.81 -0.19 -19.79
N LEU A 152 4.14 -1.34 -19.64
CA LEU A 152 4.77 -2.65 -19.79
C LEU A 152 5.21 -2.91 -21.24
N CYS A 153 4.38 -2.57 -22.24
CA CYS A 153 4.73 -2.74 -23.65
C CYS A 153 5.95 -1.89 -24.05
N THR A 154 6.04 -0.65 -23.54
CA THR A 154 7.21 0.21 -23.80
C THR A 154 8.48 -0.31 -23.14
N TYR A 155 8.37 -0.95 -21.98
CA TYR A 155 9.51 -1.59 -21.33
C TYR A 155 9.98 -2.85 -22.08
N GLN A 156 9.06 -3.75 -22.44
CA GLN A 156 9.38 -4.97 -23.22
C GLN A 156 10.08 -4.63 -24.54
N SER A 157 9.60 -3.60 -25.25
CA SER A 157 10.22 -3.11 -26.49
C SER A 157 11.63 -2.51 -26.30
N ALA A 158 11.97 -2.07 -25.08
CA ALA A 158 13.29 -1.58 -24.73
C ALA A 158 14.24 -2.71 -24.31
N ASP A 159 13.71 -3.76 -23.68
CA ASP A 159 14.44 -4.95 -23.24
C ASP A 159 14.83 -5.85 -24.43
N GLU A 160 13.96 -6.02 -25.43
CA GLU A 160 14.28 -6.73 -26.68
C GLU A 160 15.42 -6.10 -27.48
N ARG A 161 15.73 -4.82 -27.24
CA ARG A 161 16.90 -4.13 -27.84
C ARG A 161 18.19 -4.33 -27.03
N HIS A 162 18.09 -4.88 -25.82
CA HIS A 162 19.17 -5.21 -24.91
C HIS A 162 19.17 -6.73 -24.66
N ASP A 163 19.61 -7.48 -25.67
CA ASP A 163 19.77 -8.93 -25.59
C ASP A 163 20.80 -9.30 -24.50
N THR A 164 20.34 -9.67 -23.30
CA THR A 164 21.00 -10.60 -22.36
C THR A 164 20.00 -11.03 -21.26
N GLN A 165 19.53 -12.28 -21.33
CA GLN A 165 18.89 -13.08 -20.27
C GLN A 165 17.84 -12.37 -19.38
N ALA A 166 16.55 -12.67 -19.64
CA ALA A 166 15.42 -12.30 -18.79
C ALA A 166 15.70 -12.61 -17.30
N PRO A 167 15.85 -11.58 -16.44
CA PRO A 167 16.12 -11.82 -15.04
C PRO A 167 14.82 -12.28 -14.34
N LEU A 168 14.99 -13.08 -13.29
CA LEU A 168 14.03 -13.53 -12.25
C LEU A 168 12.83 -12.60 -11.96
N ASN A 169 13.01 -11.31 -12.20
CA ASN A 169 12.02 -10.24 -12.06
C ASN A 169 10.80 -10.35 -12.99
N GLU A 170 10.96 -10.88 -14.20
CA GLU A 170 9.83 -11.09 -15.12
C GLU A 170 8.90 -12.20 -14.61
N GLU A 171 9.47 -13.29 -14.10
CA GLU A 171 8.70 -14.38 -13.49
C GLU A 171 7.94 -13.93 -12.23
N LEU A 172 8.54 -13.04 -11.42
CA LEU A 172 7.84 -12.43 -10.30
C LEU A 172 6.70 -11.50 -10.74
N THR A 173 6.88 -10.78 -11.85
CA THR A 173 5.83 -9.91 -12.41
C THR A 173 4.59 -10.71 -12.78
N TYR A 174 4.76 -11.87 -13.42
CA TYR A 174 3.64 -12.77 -13.72
C TYR A 174 2.99 -13.37 -12.46
N ARG A 175 3.79 -13.74 -11.45
CA ARG A 175 3.27 -14.32 -10.20
C ARG A 175 2.51 -13.33 -9.32
N TYR A 176 2.81 -12.03 -9.38
CA TYR A 176 2.07 -11.00 -8.63
C TYR A 176 0.90 -10.39 -9.42
N LEU A 177 0.84 -10.58 -10.74
CA LEU A 177 -0.31 -10.20 -11.57
C LEU A 177 -1.43 -11.26 -11.58
N ILE A 178 -1.10 -12.52 -11.28
CA ILE A 178 -2.06 -13.60 -11.10
C ILE A 178 -2.29 -13.79 -9.59
N LEU A 179 -3.21 -13.00 -9.03
CA LEU A 179 -3.97 -13.40 -7.84
C LEU A 179 -5.22 -14.15 -8.29
#